data_AF-A0A932SLS0-F1
#
_entry.id   AF-A0A932SLS0-F1
#
_cell.length_a   1.000
_cell.length_b   1.000
_cell.length_c   1.000
_cell.angle_alpha   90.00
_cell.angle_beta   90.00
_cell.angle_gamma   90.00
#
_symmetry.space_group_name_H-M   'P 1'
#
loop_
_entity.id
_entity.type
_entity.pdbx_description
1 polymer ?
#
loop_
_entity_poly.entity_id
_entity_poly.type
_entity_poly.pdbx_seq_one_letter_code
_entity_poly.pdbx_strand_id
1 'polypeptide(L)'
;MKHRVINIVVEVDGRNKHVQFNTTPVTGRAIREGAGAPLTDDLTRLVHGKPSGGNIGPDDPVEIKDGDHFVALPTGTVSESDEG
;
A
#
# COMPACT_ATOMS: atom_id res chain seq x y z
N MET A 1 12.35 17.02 -18.65
CA MET A 1 11.10 16.53 -18.03
C MET A 1 11.24 16.72 -16.53
N LYS A 2 10.28 17.38 -15.85
CA LYS A 2 10.30 17.43 -14.38
C LYS A 2 9.90 16.03 -13.89
N HIS A 3 10.79 15.35 -13.18
CA HIS A 3 10.42 14.13 -12.45
C HIS A 3 9.37 14.53 -11.41
N ARG A 4 8.12 14.11 -11.63
CA ARG A 4 7.05 14.36 -10.67
C ARG A 4 7.22 13.35 -9.55
N VAL A 5 7.55 13.84 -8.37
CA VAL A 5 7.55 13.03 -7.14
C VAL A 5 6.11 12.68 -6.82
N ILE A 6 5.82 11.38 -6.70
CA ILE A 6 4.53 10.83 -6.28
C ILE A 6 4.62 10.54 -4.79
N ASN A 7 3.78 11.18 -3.99
CA ASN A 7 3.72 10.96 -2.54
C ASN A 7 2.53 10.09 -2.19
N ILE A 8 2.75 8.92 -1.60
CA ILE A 8 1.70 8.06 -1.07
C ILE A 8 1.77 7.98 0.45
N VAL A 9 0.70 7.48 1.06
CA VAL A 9 0.64 7.14 2.48
C VAL A 9 0.50 5.63 2.61
N VAL A 10 1.26 5.04 3.53
CA VAL A 10 1.12 3.64 3.93
C VAL A 10 0.95 3.59 5.44
N GLU A 11 -0.17 3.07 5.91
CA GLU A 11 -0.40 2.79 7.32
C GLU A 11 0.32 1.48 7.70
N VAL A 12 1.19 1.55 8.70
CA VAL A 12 1.94 0.41 9.26
C VAL A 12 1.84 0.49 10.77
N ASP A 13 1.34 -0.56 11.43
CA ASP A 13 1.11 -0.60 12.87
C ASP A 13 0.32 0.60 13.41
N GLY A 14 -0.74 1.01 12.69
CA GLY A 14 -1.58 2.16 13.05
C GLY A 14 -0.91 3.53 12.88
N ARG A 15 0.22 3.59 12.16
CA ARG A 15 0.97 4.84 11.91
C ARG A 15 1.13 5.10 10.42
N ASN A 16 0.80 6.31 10.00
CA ASN A 16 0.98 6.76 8.63
C ASN A 16 2.47 6.97 8.30
N LYS A 17 2.92 6.36 7.21
CA LYS A 17 4.25 6.52 6.61
C LYS A 17 4.10 7.19 5.26
N HIS A 18 4.80 8.30 5.04
CA HIS A 18 4.83 8.96 3.74
C HIS A 18 5.97 8.39 2.91
N VAL A 19 5.64 7.88 1.73
CA VAL A 19 6.61 7.24 0.82
C VAL A 19 6.62 7.98 -0.51
N GLN A 20 7.81 8.23 -1.04
CA GLN A 20 8.01 8.96 -2.29
C GLN A 20 8.53 8.04 -3.39
N PHE A 21 7.92 8.17 -4.58
CA PHE A 21 8.35 7.48 -5.80
C PHE A 21 8.52 8.47 -6.94
N ASN A 22 9.41 8.16 -7.87
CA ASN A 22 9.67 8.99 -9.06
C ASN A 22 9.10 8.37 -10.35
N THR A 23 8.49 7.20 -10.25
CA THR A 23 7.95 6.40 -11.35
C THR A 23 6.68 5.69 -10.90
N THR A 24 5.85 5.35 -11.87
CA THR A 24 4.71 4.42 -11.73
C THR A 24 4.67 3.57 -13.00
N PRO A 25 4.33 2.27 -12.94
CA PRO A 25 3.96 1.51 -11.74
C PRO A 25 5.15 1.24 -10.81
N VAL A 26 4.84 0.85 -9.56
CA VAL A 26 5.79 0.32 -8.56
C VAL A 26 5.34 -1.05 -8.09
N THR A 27 6.24 -1.85 -7.51
CA THR A 27 5.86 -3.16 -6.97
C THR A 27 5.29 -3.04 -5.56
N GLY A 28 4.44 -4.00 -5.14
CA GLY A 28 3.99 -4.10 -3.75
C GLY A 28 5.13 -4.20 -2.74
N ARG A 29 6.26 -4.82 -3.13
CA ARG A 29 7.52 -4.84 -2.38
C ARG A 29 8.08 -3.45 -2.17
N ALA A 30 8.17 -2.64 -3.23
CA ALA A 30 8.73 -1.28 -3.14
C ALA A 30 7.90 -0.39 -2.20
N ILE A 31 6.56 -0.56 -2.20
CA ILE A 31 5.66 0.13 -1.27
C ILE A 31 5.95 -0.28 0.19
N ARG A 32 6.04 -1.59 0.47
CA ARG A 32 6.34 -2.10 1.81
C ARG A 32 7.71 -1.66 2.31
N GLU A 33 8.75 -1.82 1.50
CA GLU A 33 10.12 -1.41 1.84
C GLU A 33 10.22 0.09 2.10
N GLY A 34 9.58 0.91 1.24
CA GLY A 34 9.55 2.36 1.41
C GLY A 34 8.83 2.81 2.68
N ALA A 35 7.85 2.04 3.15
CA ALA A 35 7.12 2.28 4.40
C ALA A 35 7.80 1.66 5.64
N GLY A 36 8.77 0.76 5.45
CA GLY A 36 9.35 -0.05 6.52
C GLY A 36 8.41 -1.16 7.03
N ALA A 37 7.45 -1.60 6.20
CA ALA A 37 6.56 -2.71 6.52
C ALA A 37 7.24 -4.07 6.24
N PRO A 38 6.98 -5.12 7.06
CA PRO A 38 7.39 -6.48 6.74
C PRO A 38 6.88 -6.94 5.36
N LEU A 39 7.71 -7.68 4.62
CA LEU A 39 7.30 -8.25 3.31
C LEU A 39 6.23 -9.34 3.42
N THR A 40 6.05 -9.89 4.62
CA THR A 40 5.02 -10.87 4.95
C THR A 40 3.65 -10.24 5.13
N ASP A 41 3.57 -8.94 5.39
CA ASP A 41 2.31 -8.26 5.65
C ASP A 41 1.46 -8.16 4.39
N ASP A 42 0.15 -8.30 4.54
CA ASP A 42 -0.81 -8.03 3.48
C ASP A 42 -0.83 -6.53 3.20
N LEU A 43 -0.79 -6.17 1.92
CA LEU A 43 -0.84 -4.78 1.47
C LEU A 43 -2.13 -4.57 0.70
N THR A 44 -2.96 -3.64 1.14
CA THR A 44 -4.21 -3.32 0.46
C THR A 44 -4.35 -1.81 0.28
N ARG A 45 -4.93 -1.40 -0.85
CA ARG A 45 -5.24 0.01 -1.08
C ARG A 45 -6.46 0.42 -0.25
N LEU A 46 -6.42 1.61 0.32
CA LEU A 46 -7.56 2.23 0.98
C LEU A 46 -8.24 3.23 0.04
N VAL A 47 -9.55 3.09 -0.15
CA VAL A 47 -10.40 4.06 -0.85
C VAL A 47 -11.43 4.58 0.14
N HIS A 48 -11.43 5.90 0.38
CA HIS A 48 -12.24 6.52 1.43
C HIS A 48 -12.05 5.89 2.83
N GLY A 49 -10.81 5.47 3.14
CA GLY A 49 -10.46 4.87 4.43
C GLY A 49 -10.86 3.40 4.58
N LYS A 50 -11.35 2.74 3.53
CA LYS A 50 -11.74 1.33 3.55
C LYS A 50 -10.85 0.51 2.62
N PRO A 51 -10.47 -0.73 3.00
CA PRO A 51 -9.79 -1.67 2.09
C PRO A 51 -10.58 -1.81 0.80
N SER A 52 -9.87 -1.70 -0.33
CA SER A 52 -10.42 -1.79 -1.67
C SER A 52 -9.59 -2.78 -2.48
N GLY A 53 -10.21 -3.87 -2.91
CA GLY A 53 -9.55 -4.96 -3.64
C GLY A 53 -8.89 -5.97 -2.71
N GLY A 54 -8.14 -6.90 -3.30
CA GLY A 54 -7.43 -7.95 -2.58
C GLY A 54 -6.05 -7.53 -2.09
N ASN A 55 -5.35 -8.50 -1.50
CA ASN A 55 -3.94 -8.37 -1.14
C ASN A 55 -3.08 -8.11 -2.40
N ILE A 56 -2.20 -7.13 -2.31
CA ILE A 56 -1.21 -6.79 -3.33
C ILE A 56 0.07 -7.56 -3.00
N GLY A 57 0.40 -8.53 -3.85
CA GLY A 57 1.60 -9.34 -3.72
C GLY A 57 2.90 -8.52 -3.82
N PRO A 58 4.04 -9.05 -3.36
CA PRO A 58 5.32 -8.34 -3.42
C PRO A 58 5.75 -7.94 -4.84
N ASP A 59 5.43 -8.75 -5.83
CA ASP A 59 5.88 -8.54 -7.22
C ASP A 59 4.77 -7.98 -8.13
N ASP A 60 3.58 -7.72 -7.58
CA ASP A 60 2.45 -7.16 -8.32
C ASP A 60 2.76 -5.70 -8.71
N PRO A 61 2.56 -5.31 -9.98
CA PRO A 61 2.68 -3.93 -10.41
C PRO A 61 1.46 -3.13 -9.95
N VAL A 62 1.72 -1.98 -9.33
CA VAL A 62 0.72 -1.08 -8.75
C VAL A 62 0.86 0.29 -9.38
N GLU A 63 -0.19 0.74 -10.08
CA GLU A 63 -0.27 2.14 -10.53
C GLU A 63 -0.59 3.05 -9.36
N ILE A 64 0.31 3.98 -9.04
CA ILE A 64 0.18 4.90 -7.90
C ILE A 64 0.00 6.35 -8.36
N LYS A 65 -0.72 7.13 -7.56
CA LYS A 65 -0.86 8.58 -7.71
C LYS A 65 -0.65 9.32 -6.39
N ASP A 66 -0.42 10.63 -6.49
CA ASP A 66 -0.29 11.50 -5.32
C ASP A 66 -1.50 11.37 -4.40
N GLY A 67 -1.24 11.10 -3.12
CA GLY A 67 -2.24 10.95 -2.08
C GLY A 67 -2.89 9.57 -2.01
N ASP A 68 -2.47 8.59 -2.83
CA ASP A 68 -2.92 7.21 -2.64
C ASP A 68 -2.58 6.73 -1.22
N HIS A 69 -3.49 5.95 -0.65
CA HIS A 69 -3.37 5.44 0.70
C HIS A 69 -3.41 3.91 0.66
N PHE A 70 -2.51 3.28 1.39
CA PHE A 70 -2.42 1.84 1.58
C PHE A 70 -2.35 1.50 3.06
N VAL A 71 -2.68 0.26 3.40
CA VAL A 71 -2.45 -0.30 4.73
C VAL A 71 -1.64 -1.58 4.57
N ALA A 72 -0.62 -1.75 5.41
CA ALA A 72 0.11 -3.00 5.59
C ALA A 72 -0.28 -3.61 6.95
N LEU A 73 -0.79 -4.83 6.94
CA LEU A 73 -1.23 -5.54 8.15
C LEU A 73 -0.63 -6.95 8.20
N PRO A 74 -0.39 -7.51 9.39
CA PRO A 74 -0.01 -8.91 9.51
C PRO A 74 -1.01 -9.80 8.76
N THR A 75 -0.50 -10.83 8.08
CA THR A 75 -1.32 -11.71 7.25
C THR A 75 -2.54 -12.23 8.00
N GLY A 76 -3.71 -12.15 7.37
CA GLY A 76 -4.97 -12.64 7.97
C GLY A 76 -5.66 -11.67 8.94
N THR A 77 -5.12 -10.46 9.13
CA THR A 77 -5.79 -9.41 9.91
C THR A 77 -6.96 -8.77 9.14
N VAL A 78 -6.90 -8.75 7.81
CA VAL A 78 -8.07 -8.43 6.98
C VAL A 78 -8.92 -9.69 6.88
N SER A 79 -9.71 -9.96 7.91
CA SER A 79 -10.77 -10.97 7.82
C SER A 79 -11.80 -10.45 6.83
N GLU A 80 -12.11 -11.24 5.80
CA GLU A 80 -13.34 -11.05 5.04
C GLU A 80 -14.47 -10.97 6.06
N SER A 81 -15.18 -9.84 6.10
CA SER A 81 -16.38 -9.73 6.89
C SER A 81 -17.31 -10.85 6.43
N ASP A 82 -17.53 -11.82 7.32
CA ASP A 82 -18.47 -12.91 7.17
C ASP A 82 -19.76 -12.39 6.51
N GLU A 83 -20.13 -13.02 5.40
CA GLU A 83 -21.48 -12.90 4.84
C GLU A 83 -22.48 -13.28 5.93
N GLY A 84 -23.33 -12.33 6.31
CA GLY A 84 -24.53 -12.54 7.11
C GLY A 84 -25.78 -12.36 6.27
#